data_AF-A0A147JTM3-F1
#
_entry.id   AF-A0A147JTM3-F1
#
_cell.length_a   1.000
_cell.length_b   1.000
_cell.length_c   1.000
_cell.angle_alpha   90.00
_cell.angle_beta   90.00
_cell.angle_gamma   90.00
#
_symmetry.space_group_name_H-M   'P 1'
#
loop_
_entity.id
_entity.type
_entity.pdbx_description
1 polymer ?
#
loop_
_entity_poly.entity_id
_entity_poly.type
_entity_poly.pdbx_seq_one_letter_code
_entity_poly.pdbx_strand_id
1 'polypeptide(L)'
;MVGGPIVRKIDARPIVGAAVVFLLMGSAAFGVYYFLIAKPAAEELTATKLAAFDRINGLVSVGTEAAVLRALDCSSRVQRANSVAEVQAILVEVNAAIQVEQLRKELLDLVAVAADGSHYSAAGGSGKLAAPELAEFSATMTAEINAKSTLAELEACRAEINERATLVWRSLLAGELNKLGENVALFRDSVSGGYLSQAEAREYLAGLGWETLQKLKFQEYGTVEVPVLDTFQRTPSLKAGSRVNIYVYDLDTGVMENLWFNAQVRGVIYSQADIARISWVLADGTKTESFSTDIWETLKAIAAGNTAAAGLDWMHYGEDVVERGLEANIGHYPLQVIYLVEVPDEIGRLIAAYEFQETSSKDVILVARV
;
A
#
# COMPACT_ATOMS: atom_id res chain seq x y z
N MET A 1 76.57 -56.95 -80.45
CA MET A 1 75.53 -57.73 -79.73
C MET A 1 74.90 -56.83 -78.69
N VAL A 2 73.57 -56.87 -78.66
CA VAL A 2 72.64 -55.92 -78.05
C VAL A 2 72.51 -56.16 -76.55
N GLY A 3 72.68 -55.13 -75.73
CA GLY A 3 72.26 -55.11 -74.32
C GLY A 3 70.98 -54.29 -74.19
N GLY A 4 69.82 -54.94 -74.31
CA GLY A 4 68.52 -54.29 -74.09
C GLY A 4 68.18 -54.19 -72.60
N PRO A 5 67.55 -53.09 -72.13
CA PRO A 5 67.15 -52.97 -70.74
C PRO A 5 65.96 -53.89 -70.43
N ILE A 6 66.08 -54.67 -69.35
CA ILE A 6 64.99 -55.49 -68.81
C ILE A 6 63.97 -54.56 -68.15
N VAL A 7 62.89 -54.24 -68.86
CA VAL A 7 61.72 -53.58 -68.27
C VAL A 7 60.94 -54.62 -67.47
N ARG A 8 61.07 -54.60 -66.13
CA ARG A 8 60.15 -55.32 -65.24
C ARG A 8 58.74 -54.73 -65.42
N LYS A 9 57.85 -55.44 -66.10
CA LYS A 9 56.41 -55.15 -66.04
C LYS A 9 55.94 -55.43 -64.62
N ILE A 10 55.71 -54.37 -63.84
CA ILE A 10 55.06 -54.48 -62.54
C ILE A 10 53.61 -54.91 -62.80
N ASP A 11 53.23 -56.09 -62.31
CA ASP A 11 51.84 -56.52 -62.35
C ASP A 11 51.05 -55.69 -61.33
N ALA A 12 50.32 -54.69 -61.83
CA ALA A 12 49.57 -53.75 -61.01
C ALA A 12 48.30 -54.37 -60.39
N ARG A 13 47.88 -55.56 -60.83
CA ARG A 13 46.63 -56.22 -60.38
C ARG A 13 46.55 -56.44 -58.86
N PRO A 14 47.56 -56.98 -58.17
CA PRO A 14 47.55 -57.11 -56.71
C PRO A 14 47.57 -55.76 -55.97
N ILE A 15 48.22 -54.74 -56.54
CA ILE A 15 48.26 -53.38 -55.97
C ILE A 15 46.87 -52.72 -56.08
N VAL A 16 46.23 -52.84 -57.24
CA VAL A 16 44.86 -52.36 -57.47
C VAL A 16 43.86 -53.11 -56.59
N GLY A 17 44.00 -54.44 -56.46
CA GLY A 17 43.16 -55.26 -55.58
C GLY A 17 43.28 -54.87 -54.10
N ALA A 18 44.50 -54.64 -53.60
CA ALA A 18 44.73 -54.18 -52.24
C ALA A 18 44.15 -52.76 -52.02
N ALA A 19 44.34 -51.84 -52.96
CA ALA A 19 43.79 -50.49 -52.87
C ALA A 19 42.24 -50.49 -52.79
N VAL A 20 41.58 -51.34 -53.58
CA VAL A 20 40.11 -51.48 -53.54
C VAL A 20 39.62 -52.03 -52.20
N VAL A 21 40.31 -53.04 -51.63
CA VAL A 21 39.94 -53.60 -50.32
C VAL A 21 40.15 -52.60 -49.20
N PHE A 22 41.25 -51.84 -49.20
CA PHE A 22 41.47 -50.76 -48.23
C PHE A 22 40.45 -49.64 -48.36
N LEU A 23 40.04 -49.29 -49.58
CA LEU A 23 38.95 -48.34 -49.83
C LEU A 23 37.63 -48.86 -49.27
N LEU A 24 37.27 -50.12 -49.54
CA LEU A 24 36.04 -50.72 -49.04
C LEU A 24 36.03 -50.84 -47.50
N MET A 25 37.11 -51.33 -46.89
CA MET A 25 37.23 -51.39 -45.43
C MET A 25 37.26 -50.01 -44.79
N GLY A 26 37.97 -49.06 -45.37
CA GLY A 26 38.00 -47.66 -44.92
C GLY A 26 36.62 -47.02 -45.01
N SER A 27 35.87 -47.30 -46.07
CA SER A 27 34.49 -46.82 -46.26
C SER A 27 33.53 -47.42 -45.24
N ALA A 28 33.66 -48.71 -44.95
CA ALA A 28 32.86 -49.39 -43.94
C ALA A 28 33.18 -48.88 -42.52
N ALA A 29 34.46 -48.76 -42.18
CA ALA A 29 34.90 -48.21 -40.90
C ALA A 29 34.47 -46.75 -40.72
N PHE A 30 34.59 -45.93 -41.76
CA PHE A 30 34.11 -44.55 -41.76
C PHE A 30 32.58 -44.49 -41.65
N GLY A 31 31.84 -45.35 -42.35
CA GLY A 31 30.40 -45.44 -42.24
C GLY A 31 29.94 -45.78 -40.82
N VAL A 32 30.57 -46.79 -40.19
CA VAL A 32 30.29 -47.17 -38.81
C VAL A 32 30.59 -46.02 -37.85
N TYR A 33 31.75 -45.37 -37.97
CA TYR A 33 32.09 -44.20 -37.16
C TYR A 33 31.10 -43.04 -37.36
N TYR A 34 30.74 -42.74 -38.60
CA TYR A 34 29.84 -41.64 -38.93
C TYR A 34 28.44 -41.88 -38.35
N PHE A 35 27.86 -43.06 -38.58
CA PHE A 35 26.49 -43.34 -38.17
C PHE A 35 26.35 -43.66 -36.68
N LEU A 36 27.34 -44.28 -36.04
CA LEU A 36 27.25 -44.67 -34.63
C LEU A 36 27.83 -43.63 -33.66
N ILE A 37 28.72 -42.74 -34.11
CA ILE A 37 29.44 -41.81 -33.22
C ILE A 37 29.23 -40.36 -33.67
N ALA A 38 29.63 -40.01 -34.90
CA ALA A 38 29.65 -38.61 -35.32
C ALA A 38 28.25 -37.99 -35.48
N LYS A 39 27.33 -38.71 -36.11
CA LYS A 39 25.96 -38.25 -36.36
C LYS A 39 25.14 -38.12 -35.05
N PRO A 40 25.10 -39.13 -34.16
CA PRO A 40 24.41 -39.00 -32.87
C PRO A 40 24.96 -37.86 -32.00
N ALA A 41 26.29 -37.68 -31.95
CA ALA A 41 26.90 -36.59 -31.19
C ALA A 41 26.55 -35.21 -31.76
N ALA A 42 26.45 -35.07 -33.08
CA ALA A 42 26.03 -33.82 -33.73
C ALA A 42 24.54 -33.51 -33.47
N GLU A 43 23.67 -34.53 -33.47
CA GLU A 43 22.25 -34.38 -33.12
C GLU A 43 22.07 -33.99 -31.64
N GLU A 44 22.80 -34.63 -30.73
CA GLU A 44 22.78 -34.30 -29.29
C GLU A 44 23.28 -32.87 -29.03
N LEU A 45 24.36 -32.45 -29.69
CA LEU A 45 24.85 -31.07 -29.61
C LEU A 45 23.79 -30.08 -30.09
N THR A 46 23.12 -30.37 -31.21
CA THR A 46 22.08 -29.50 -31.78
C THR A 46 20.89 -29.38 -30.85
N ALA A 47 20.41 -30.50 -30.29
CA ALA A 47 19.32 -30.50 -29.31
C ALA A 47 19.70 -29.73 -28.04
N THR A 48 20.92 -29.90 -27.54
CA THR A 48 21.42 -29.18 -26.36
C THR A 48 21.52 -27.68 -26.62
N LYS A 49 21.99 -27.26 -27.81
CA LYS A 49 22.01 -25.85 -28.22
C LYS A 49 20.60 -25.25 -28.27
N LEU A 50 19.62 -25.98 -28.80
CA LEU A 50 18.22 -25.52 -28.86
C LEU A 50 17.67 -25.27 -27.45
N ALA A 51 17.83 -26.24 -26.54
CA ALA A 51 17.41 -26.10 -25.14
C ALA A 51 18.15 -24.95 -24.43
N ALA A 52 19.42 -24.72 -24.77
CA ALA A 52 20.17 -23.59 -24.25
C ALA A 52 19.61 -22.23 -24.71
N PHE A 53 19.19 -22.10 -25.97
CA PHE A 53 18.54 -20.89 -26.45
C PHE A 53 17.20 -20.63 -25.75
N ASP A 54 16.38 -21.67 -25.51
CA ASP A 54 15.15 -21.52 -24.75
C ASP A 54 15.44 -20.98 -23.34
N ARG A 55 16.50 -21.47 -22.69
CA ARG A 55 16.90 -20.98 -21.37
C ARG A 55 17.45 -19.55 -21.41
N ILE A 56 18.21 -19.19 -22.44
CA ILE A 56 18.71 -17.82 -22.67
C ILE A 56 17.54 -16.85 -22.91
N ASN A 57 16.49 -17.28 -23.61
CA ASN A 57 15.27 -16.48 -23.75
C ASN A 57 14.60 -16.21 -22.39
N GLY A 58 14.70 -17.17 -21.46
CA GLY A 58 14.33 -16.96 -20.06
C GLY A 58 15.07 -15.79 -19.41
N LEU A 59 16.37 -15.63 -19.67
CA LEU A 59 17.16 -14.49 -19.19
C LEU A 59 16.69 -13.17 -19.80
N VAL A 60 16.44 -13.12 -21.13
CA VAL A 60 15.88 -11.92 -21.79
C VAL A 60 14.55 -11.51 -21.17
N SER A 61 13.70 -12.50 -20.83
CA SER A 61 12.36 -12.26 -20.30
C SER A 61 12.35 -11.58 -18.92
N VAL A 62 13.46 -11.57 -18.20
CA VAL A 62 13.61 -10.81 -16.94
C VAL A 62 13.48 -9.29 -17.18
N GLY A 63 13.93 -8.82 -18.35
CA GLY A 63 13.70 -7.43 -18.80
C GLY A 63 14.63 -6.38 -18.22
N THR A 64 15.69 -6.75 -17.49
CA THR A 64 16.77 -5.84 -17.08
C THR A 64 17.81 -5.70 -18.20
N GLU A 65 18.43 -4.53 -18.35
CA GLU A 65 19.43 -4.26 -19.40
C GLU A 65 20.62 -5.25 -19.36
N ALA A 66 21.13 -5.54 -18.16
CA ALA A 66 22.21 -6.50 -17.96
C ALA A 66 21.84 -7.94 -18.35
N ALA A 67 20.59 -8.36 -18.11
CA ALA A 67 20.09 -9.66 -18.57
C ALA A 67 20.07 -9.75 -20.10
N VAL A 68 19.66 -8.69 -20.80
CA VAL A 68 19.67 -8.64 -22.26
C VAL A 68 21.10 -8.75 -22.80
N LEU A 69 22.04 -7.99 -22.23
CA LEU A 69 23.46 -8.04 -22.63
C LEU A 69 24.09 -9.42 -22.37
N ARG A 70 23.82 -10.03 -21.19
CA ARG A 70 24.29 -11.38 -20.86
C ARG A 70 23.68 -12.44 -21.77
N ALA A 71 22.40 -12.30 -22.12
CA ALA A 71 21.73 -13.22 -23.03
C ALA A 71 22.37 -13.17 -24.43
N LEU A 72 22.73 -11.98 -24.93
CA LEU A 72 23.43 -11.82 -26.21
C LEU A 72 24.81 -12.49 -26.20
N ASP A 73 25.61 -12.30 -25.14
CA ASP A 73 26.91 -12.96 -25.00
C ASP A 73 26.77 -14.49 -24.93
N CYS A 74 25.87 -14.98 -24.07
CA CYS A 74 25.62 -16.42 -23.92
C CYS A 74 25.13 -17.04 -25.24
N SER A 75 24.25 -16.36 -25.97
CA SER A 75 23.77 -16.80 -27.28
C SER A 75 24.93 -16.97 -28.27
N SER A 76 25.83 -15.98 -28.36
CA SER A 76 27.04 -16.07 -29.20
C SER A 76 27.95 -17.24 -28.80
N ARG A 77 28.10 -17.50 -27.50
CA ARG A 77 28.92 -18.59 -26.98
C ARG A 77 28.30 -19.96 -27.27
N VAL A 78 26.98 -20.11 -27.10
CA VAL A 78 26.25 -21.35 -27.46
C VAL A 78 26.33 -21.63 -28.96
N GLN A 79 26.22 -20.60 -29.81
CA GLN A 79 26.39 -20.76 -31.26
C GLN A 79 27.78 -21.33 -31.60
N ARG A 80 28.84 -20.79 -30.98
CA ARG A 80 30.24 -21.17 -31.22
C ARG A 80 30.69 -22.46 -30.50
N ALA A 81 29.92 -22.97 -29.55
CA ALA A 81 30.27 -24.17 -28.79
C ALA A 81 30.37 -25.41 -29.70
N ASN A 82 31.43 -26.20 -29.53
CA ASN A 82 31.71 -27.37 -30.36
C ASN A 82 31.42 -28.70 -29.65
N SER A 83 31.01 -28.65 -28.38
CA SER A 83 30.72 -29.83 -27.58
C SER A 83 29.52 -29.60 -26.65
N VAL A 84 28.85 -30.71 -26.27
CA VAL A 84 27.75 -30.69 -25.29
C VAL A 84 28.23 -30.14 -23.95
N ALA A 85 29.45 -30.49 -23.54
CA ALA A 85 30.06 -30.02 -22.30
C ALA A 85 30.24 -28.48 -22.29
N GLU A 86 30.67 -27.88 -23.40
CA GLU A 86 30.75 -26.42 -23.51
C GLU A 86 29.38 -25.75 -23.39
N VAL A 87 28.35 -26.31 -24.05
CA VAL A 87 26.98 -25.77 -23.95
C VAL A 87 26.43 -25.91 -22.53
N GLN A 88 26.69 -27.03 -21.85
CA GLN A 88 26.28 -27.25 -20.46
C GLN A 88 26.98 -26.29 -19.49
N ALA A 89 28.27 -26.02 -19.68
CA ALA A 89 28.98 -25.03 -18.88
C ALA A 89 28.37 -23.63 -19.03
N ILE A 90 28.04 -23.23 -20.27
CA ILE A 90 27.34 -21.95 -20.53
C ILE A 90 25.96 -21.95 -19.87
N LEU A 91 25.22 -23.07 -19.91
CA LEU A 91 23.92 -23.18 -19.26
C LEU A 91 23.97 -22.99 -17.73
N VAL A 92 25.04 -23.45 -17.07
CA VAL A 92 25.26 -23.19 -15.63
C VAL A 92 25.40 -21.70 -15.38
N GLU A 93 26.17 -20.99 -16.21
CA GLU A 93 26.31 -19.53 -16.12
C GLU A 93 24.99 -18.80 -16.38
N VAL A 94 24.22 -19.23 -17.39
CA VAL A 94 22.89 -18.67 -17.68
C VAL A 94 21.95 -18.85 -16.49
N ASN A 95 21.93 -20.03 -15.86
CA ASN A 95 21.08 -20.28 -14.69
C ASN A 95 21.44 -19.40 -13.50
N ALA A 96 22.73 -19.22 -13.22
CA ALA A 96 23.20 -18.32 -12.17
C ALA A 96 22.85 -16.86 -12.49
N ALA A 97 23.00 -16.44 -13.75
CA ALA A 97 22.63 -15.10 -14.20
C ALA A 97 21.12 -14.84 -14.06
N ILE A 98 20.26 -15.83 -14.37
CA ILE A 98 18.81 -15.69 -14.21
C ILE A 98 18.46 -15.35 -12.77
N GLN A 99 19.03 -16.05 -11.78
CA GLN A 99 18.73 -15.79 -10.37
C GLN A 99 19.15 -14.38 -9.94
N VAL A 100 20.34 -13.95 -10.35
CA VAL A 100 20.87 -12.61 -10.07
C VAL A 100 19.97 -11.52 -10.68
N GLU A 101 19.59 -11.66 -11.95
CA GLU A 101 18.79 -10.66 -12.64
C GLU A 101 17.32 -10.64 -12.17
N GLN A 102 16.76 -11.80 -11.77
CA GLN A 102 15.44 -11.85 -11.15
C GLN A 102 15.41 -11.08 -9.84
N LEU A 103 16.37 -11.33 -8.93
CA LEU A 103 16.44 -10.58 -7.69
C LEU A 103 16.72 -9.09 -7.95
N ARG A 104 17.57 -8.75 -8.92
CA ARG A 104 17.80 -7.35 -9.31
C ARG A 104 16.48 -6.68 -9.71
N LYS A 105 15.68 -7.32 -10.56
CA LYS A 105 14.37 -6.80 -10.97
C LYS A 105 13.46 -6.57 -9.76
N GLU A 106 13.33 -7.57 -8.89
CA GLU A 106 12.51 -7.46 -7.68
C GLU A 106 12.93 -6.28 -6.78
N LEU A 107 14.24 -6.03 -6.65
CA LEU A 107 14.75 -4.91 -5.86
C LEU A 107 14.51 -3.56 -6.54
N LEU A 108 14.65 -3.48 -7.87
CA LEU A 108 14.30 -2.27 -8.63
C LEU A 108 12.81 -1.95 -8.52
N ASP A 109 11.95 -2.97 -8.63
CA ASP A 109 10.51 -2.83 -8.44
C ASP A 109 10.19 -2.39 -6.99
N LEU A 110 10.89 -2.95 -6.00
CA LEU A 110 10.76 -2.54 -4.60
C LEU A 110 11.15 -1.07 -4.38
N VAL A 111 12.25 -0.60 -4.98
CA VAL A 111 12.65 0.81 -4.93
C VAL A 111 11.60 1.71 -5.56
N ALA A 112 11.03 1.32 -6.70
CA ALA A 112 9.98 2.07 -7.36
C ALA A 112 8.73 2.20 -6.46
N VAL A 113 8.32 1.11 -5.81
CA VAL A 113 7.21 1.12 -4.84
C VAL A 113 7.57 1.97 -3.62
N ALA A 114 8.77 1.82 -3.07
CA ALA A 114 9.21 2.57 -1.89
C ALA A 114 9.33 4.09 -2.13
N ALA A 115 9.47 4.51 -3.38
CA ALA A 115 9.53 5.92 -3.77
C ALA A 115 8.16 6.50 -4.22
N ASP A 116 7.08 5.71 -4.16
CA ASP A 116 5.74 6.10 -4.62
C ASP A 116 4.67 5.88 -3.53
N GLY A 117 4.28 6.95 -2.86
CA GLY A 117 3.25 6.94 -1.82
C GLY A 117 1.87 7.37 -2.29
N SER A 118 0.92 7.44 -1.37
CA SER A 118 -0.46 7.87 -1.64
C SER A 118 -0.56 9.38 -1.91
N HIS A 119 0.31 10.18 -1.29
CA HIS A 119 0.26 11.65 -1.35
C HIS A 119 1.52 12.27 -1.94
N TYR A 120 2.66 11.59 -1.83
CA TYR A 120 3.95 12.05 -2.33
C TYR A 120 4.58 10.99 -3.23
N SER A 121 5.34 11.41 -4.23
CA SER A 121 6.12 10.47 -5.07
C SER A 121 7.38 11.14 -5.62
N ALA A 122 8.33 10.34 -6.09
CA ALA A 122 9.56 10.83 -6.70
C ALA A 122 9.33 11.83 -7.85
N ALA A 123 8.37 11.56 -8.74
CA ALA A 123 8.12 12.38 -9.94
C ALA A 123 6.91 13.32 -9.82
N GLY A 124 6.10 13.20 -8.75
CA GLY A 124 4.74 13.71 -8.75
C GLY A 124 3.83 12.94 -9.72
N GLY A 125 2.55 13.32 -9.80
CA GLY A 125 1.58 12.65 -10.68
C GLY A 125 0.14 12.86 -10.24
N SER A 126 -0.80 12.04 -10.73
CA SER A 126 -2.25 12.04 -10.46
C SER A 126 -2.65 12.37 -9.01
N GLY A 127 -2.69 13.65 -8.65
CA GLY A 127 -2.98 14.11 -7.28
C GLY A 127 -1.86 13.92 -6.24
N LYS A 128 -0.63 13.58 -6.67
CA LYS A 128 0.55 13.40 -5.79
C LYS A 128 1.53 14.56 -5.92
N LEU A 129 2.11 14.97 -4.80
CA LEU A 129 3.17 15.98 -4.75
C LEU A 129 4.53 15.35 -5.07
N ALA A 130 5.31 16.01 -5.91
CA ALA A 130 6.69 15.60 -6.18
C ALA A 130 7.57 15.88 -4.96
N ALA A 131 8.33 14.87 -4.52
CA ALA A 131 9.27 14.97 -3.40
C ALA A 131 10.71 14.69 -3.89
N PRO A 132 11.58 15.71 -3.93
CA PRO A 132 12.96 15.56 -4.40
C PRO A 132 13.76 14.49 -3.66
N GLU A 133 13.52 14.32 -2.35
CA GLU A 133 14.22 13.35 -1.50
C GLU A 133 13.87 11.90 -1.91
N LEU A 134 12.62 11.65 -2.33
CA LEU A 134 12.20 10.34 -2.86
C LEU A 134 12.81 10.08 -4.25
N ALA A 135 12.95 11.12 -5.07
CA ALA A 135 13.61 11.03 -6.38
C ALA A 135 15.10 10.69 -6.22
N GLU A 136 15.79 11.36 -5.30
CA GLU A 136 17.20 11.11 -4.98
C GLU A 136 17.40 9.69 -4.42
N PHE A 137 16.53 9.26 -3.50
CA PHE A 137 16.52 7.89 -3.00
C PHE A 137 16.38 6.87 -4.14
N SER A 138 15.39 7.04 -5.00
CA SER A 138 15.13 6.13 -6.12
C SER A 138 16.32 6.04 -7.08
N ALA A 139 16.90 7.19 -7.44
CA ALA A 139 18.05 7.25 -8.33
C ALA A 139 19.29 6.58 -7.71
N THR A 140 19.61 6.90 -6.45
CA THR A 140 20.75 6.33 -5.73
C THR A 140 20.63 4.82 -5.58
N MET A 141 19.49 4.33 -5.10
CA MET A 141 19.29 2.88 -4.91
C MET A 141 19.30 2.12 -6.24
N THR A 142 18.70 2.68 -7.29
CA THR A 142 18.74 2.09 -8.64
C THR A 142 20.18 1.95 -9.13
N ALA A 143 21.01 2.98 -8.95
CA ALA A 143 22.42 2.93 -9.34
C ALA A 143 23.21 1.90 -8.52
N GLU A 144 23.00 1.85 -7.21
CA GLU A 144 23.67 0.88 -6.32
C GLU A 144 23.31 -0.57 -6.67
N ILE A 145 22.02 -0.86 -6.90
CA ILE A 145 21.51 -2.19 -7.29
C ILE A 145 22.10 -2.63 -8.63
N ASN A 146 22.13 -1.73 -9.62
CA ASN A 146 22.69 -2.03 -10.94
C ASN A 146 24.21 -2.24 -10.91
N ALA A 147 24.92 -1.66 -9.93
CA ALA A 147 26.34 -1.86 -9.74
C ALA A 147 26.70 -3.21 -9.08
N LYS A 148 25.76 -3.89 -8.39
CA LYS A 148 26.01 -5.20 -7.76
C LYS A 148 26.04 -6.31 -8.80
N SER A 149 26.92 -7.30 -8.63
CA SER A 149 27.13 -8.34 -9.64
C SER A 149 26.81 -9.76 -9.16
N THR A 150 26.69 -9.95 -7.84
CA THR A 150 26.46 -11.25 -7.21
C THR A 150 25.12 -11.32 -6.47
N LEU A 151 24.62 -12.54 -6.24
CA LEU A 151 23.37 -12.76 -5.53
C LEU A 151 23.45 -12.26 -4.07
N ALA A 152 24.53 -12.57 -3.37
CA ALA A 152 24.72 -12.18 -1.97
C ALA A 152 24.76 -10.65 -1.79
N GLU A 153 25.38 -9.92 -2.72
CA GLU A 153 25.38 -8.46 -2.71
C GLU A 153 23.96 -7.88 -2.89
N LEU A 154 23.17 -8.47 -3.78
CA LEU A 154 21.78 -8.04 -4.01
C LEU A 154 20.88 -8.40 -2.83
N GLU A 155 21.05 -9.56 -2.21
CA GLU A 155 20.30 -9.96 -1.02
C GLU A 155 20.49 -8.97 0.13
N ALA A 156 21.73 -8.47 0.31
CA ALA A 156 22.03 -7.44 1.31
C ALA A 156 21.30 -6.11 1.03
N CYS A 157 21.09 -5.74 -0.24
CA CYS A 157 20.41 -4.50 -0.60
C CYS A 157 18.95 -4.44 -0.11
N ARG A 158 18.27 -5.58 0.11
CA ARG A 158 16.87 -5.57 0.55
C ARG A 158 16.70 -4.89 1.91
N ALA A 159 17.58 -5.18 2.87
CA ALA A 159 17.55 -4.56 4.19
C ALA A 159 17.88 -3.06 4.10
N GLU A 160 18.85 -2.71 3.26
CA GLU A 160 19.29 -1.34 3.03
C GLU A 160 18.19 -0.47 2.38
N ILE A 161 17.45 -1.01 1.40
CA ILE A 161 16.28 -0.34 0.81
C ILE A 161 15.26 -0.01 1.91
N ASN A 162 14.92 -0.96 2.77
CA ASN A 162 13.93 -0.76 3.82
C ASN A 162 14.35 0.31 4.84
N GLU A 163 15.62 0.27 5.28
CA GLU A 163 16.15 1.25 6.23
C GLU A 163 16.19 2.65 5.61
N ARG A 164 16.78 2.80 4.43
CA ARG A 164 16.91 4.09 3.75
C ARG A 164 15.55 4.66 3.35
N ALA A 165 14.63 3.85 2.82
CA ALA A 165 13.28 4.31 2.50
C ALA A 165 12.57 4.82 3.76
N THR A 166 12.70 4.10 4.88
CA THR A 166 12.10 4.52 6.16
C THR A 166 12.65 5.87 6.61
N LEU A 167 13.97 6.07 6.53
CA LEU A 167 14.61 7.33 6.90
C LEU A 167 14.16 8.48 6.00
N VAL A 168 14.12 8.27 4.69
CA VAL A 168 13.71 9.29 3.71
C VAL A 168 12.26 9.69 3.94
N TRP A 169 11.34 8.74 4.10
CA TRP A 169 9.93 9.02 4.39
C TRP A 169 9.74 9.75 5.73
N ARG A 170 10.45 9.34 6.78
CA ARG A 170 10.39 10.04 8.08
C ARG A 170 10.91 11.46 7.96
N SER A 171 12.01 11.66 7.24
CA SER A 171 12.59 12.99 7.03
C SER A 171 11.64 13.90 6.25
N LEU A 172 11.06 13.39 5.16
CA LEU A 172 10.07 14.10 4.36
C LEU A 172 8.87 14.53 5.21
N LEU A 173 8.23 13.58 5.91
CA LEU A 173 7.05 13.85 6.72
C LEU A 173 7.35 14.75 7.92
N ALA A 174 8.51 14.60 8.56
CA ALA A 174 8.95 15.52 9.61
C ALA A 174 9.20 16.93 9.06
N GLY A 175 9.73 17.05 7.84
CA GLY A 175 9.90 18.29 7.12
C GLY A 175 8.57 19.00 6.84
N GLU A 176 7.55 18.26 6.41
CA GLU A 176 6.18 18.78 6.25
C GLU A 176 5.57 19.19 7.60
N LEU A 177 5.74 18.37 8.62
CA LEU A 177 5.24 18.65 9.97
C LEU A 177 5.84 19.93 10.55
N ASN A 178 7.11 20.24 10.29
CA ASN A 178 7.78 21.46 10.73
C ASN A 178 7.19 22.75 10.15
N LYS A 179 6.47 22.65 9.02
CA LYS A 179 5.84 23.81 8.37
C LYS A 179 4.50 24.17 9.02
N LEU A 180 3.95 23.28 9.84
CA LEU A 180 2.63 23.40 10.45
C LEU A 180 2.71 23.93 11.89
N GLY A 181 1.56 24.33 12.44
CA GLY A 181 1.42 24.73 13.84
C GLY A 181 1.47 23.55 14.83
N GLU A 182 1.20 23.85 16.10
CA GLU A 182 1.27 22.85 17.19
C GLU A 182 0.24 21.72 17.02
N ASN A 183 -0.97 22.02 16.55
CA ASN A 183 -1.98 21.02 16.26
C ASN A 183 -2.02 20.73 14.77
N VAL A 184 -2.05 19.46 14.40
CA VAL A 184 -2.00 19.02 13.00
C VAL A 184 -3.05 17.97 12.71
N ALA A 185 -3.56 17.99 11.48
CA ALA A 185 -4.36 16.90 10.92
C ALA A 185 -3.41 15.87 10.29
N LEU A 186 -3.41 14.65 10.82
CA LEU A 186 -2.79 13.49 10.19
C LEU A 186 -3.85 12.75 9.38
N PHE A 187 -3.59 12.52 8.10
CA PHE A 187 -4.37 11.59 7.29
C PHE A 187 -3.57 10.30 7.13
N ARG A 188 -4.24 9.16 7.34
CA ARG A 188 -3.67 7.82 7.12
C ARG A 188 -3.94 7.29 5.73
N ASP A 189 -5.04 7.76 5.14
CA ASP A 189 -5.45 7.53 3.76
C ASP A 189 -6.38 8.70 3.33
N SER A 190 -7.11 8.55 2.23
CA SER A 190 -8.00 9.60 1.73
C SER A 190 -9.26 9.84 2.56
N VAL A 191 -9.62 8.91 3.45
CA VAL A 191 -10.90 8.91 4.19
C VAL A 191 -10.73 8.79 5.70
N SER A 192 -9.53 8.54 6.22
CA SER A 192 -9.29 8.35 7.65
C SER A 192 -8.08 9.12 8.18
N GLY A 193 -8.15 9.48 9.46
CA GLY A 193 -7.07 10.24 10.09
C GLY A 193 -7.37 10.66 11.53
N GLY A 194 -6.76 11.77 11.95
CA GLY A 194 -7.02 12.36 13.25
C GLY A 194 -6.16 13.56 13.57
N TYR A 195 -6.46 14.18 14.69
CA TYR A 195 -5.68 15.29 15.22
C TYR A 195 -4.64 14.85 16.24
N LEU A 196 -3.44 15.38 16.07
CA LEU A 196 -2.31 15.17 16.96
C LEU A 196 -1.62 16.51 17.23
N SER A 197 -0.97 16.61 18.38
CA SER A 197 0.08 17.62 18.57
C SER A 197 1.28 17.31 17.68
N GLN A 198 2.11 18.31 17.42
CA GLN A 198 3.34 18.14 16.65
C GLN A 198 4.28 17.14 17.34
N ALA A 199 4.32 17.14 18.67
CA ALA A 199 5.11 16.19 19.46
C ALA A 199 4.61 14.75 19.28
N GLU A 200 3.30 14.51 19.44
CA GLU A 200 2.70 13.18 19.24
C GLU A 200 2.86 12.69 17.80
N ALA A 201 2.74 13.59 16.82
CA ALA A 201 2.94 13.26 15.42
C ALA A 201 4.39 12.79 15.16
N ARG A 202 5.40 13.42 15.75
CA ARG A 202 6.81 12.97 15.63
C ARG A 202 7.02 11.59 16.25
N GLU A 203 6.46 11.37 17.44
CA GLU A 203 6.55 10.07 18.11
C GLU A 203 5.88 8.98 17.28
N TYR A 204 4.71 9.28 16.71
CA TYR A 204 3.99 8.39 15.80
C TYR A 204 4.83 8.01 14.57
N LEU A 205 5.50 8.98 13.92
CA LEU A 205 6.38 8.70 12.77
C LEU A 205 7.59 7.83 13.12
N ALA A 206 8.15 7.99 14.32
CA ALA A 206 9.35 7.29 14.76
C ALA A 206 9.15 5.77 14.88
N GLY A 207 7.93 5.31 15.14
CA GLY A 207 7.57 3.90 15.28
C GLY A 207 7.26 3.17 13.96
N LEU A 208 7.14 3.88 12.83
CA LEU A 208 6.58 3.34 11.60
C LEU A 208 7.64 3.03 10.53
N GLY A 209 7.42 1.94 9.78
CA GLY A 209 8.19 1.60 8.57
C GLY A 209 7.66 2.35 7.34
N TRP A 210 8.48 2.41 6.29
CA TRP A 210 8.15 3.13 5.05
C TRP A 210 6.82 2.68 4.44
N GLU A 211 6.43 1.40 4.55
CA GLU A 211 5.18 0.91 3.94
C GLU A 211 3.93 1.60 4.50
N THR A 212 4.01 2.05 5.76
CA THR A 212 2.93 2.80 6.41
C THR A 212 3.12 4.30 6.22
N LEU A 213 4.36 4.79 6.36
CA LEU A 213 4.67 6.22 6.22
C LEU A 213 4.26 6.76 4.84
N GLN A 214 4.46 6.00 3.77
CA GLN A 214 4.12 6.41 2.40
C GLN A 214 2.63 6.70 2.18
N LYS A 215 1.76 6.27 3.09
CA LYS A 215 0.31 6.48 3.04
C LYS A 215 -0.12 7.76 3.78
N LEU A 216 0.78 8.35 4.56
CA LEU A 216 0.45 9.46 5.45
C LEU A 216 0.59 10.81 4.75
N LYS A 217 -0.20 11.79 5.19
CA LYS A 217 0.06 13.23 4.96
C LYS A 217 -0.30 14.03 6.20
N PHE A 218 0.32 15.20 6.35
CA PHE A 218 -0.05 16.18 7.36
C PHE A 218 -0.64 17.43 6.71
N GLN A 219 -1.61 18.04 7.38
CA GLN A 219 -2.21 19.30 7.00
C GLN A 219 -2.48 20.15 8.24
N GLU A 220 -2.81 21.42 8.02
CA GLU A 220 -3.26 22.31 9.09
C GLU A 220 -4.49 21.74 9.81
N TYR A 221 -4.61 22.08 11.10
CA TYR A 221 -5.74 21.69 11.94
C TYR A 221 -7.07 22.25 11.39
N GLY A 222 -8.18 21.62 11.79
CA GLY A 222 -9.52 21.76 11.21
C GLY A 222 -9.99 23.15 10.79
N THR A 223 -10.83 23.16 9.76
CA THR A 223 -11.33 24.37 9.11
C THR A 223 -12.85 24.45 9.09
N VAL A 224 -13.58 23.35 9.36
CA VAL A 224 -15.04 23.28 9.25
C VAL A 224 -15.71 22.60 10.44
N GLU A 225 -16.92 23.05 10.77
CA GLU A 225 -17.80 22.45 11.77
C GLU A 225 -18.92 21.71 11.05
N VAL A 226 -19.08 20.41 11.31
CA VAL A 226 -20.09 19.57 10.65
C VAL A 226 -21.06 19.02 11.69
N PRO A 227 -22.38 19.14 11.45
CA PRO A 227 -23.40 18.57 12.33
C PRO A 227 -23.46 17.04 12.19
N VAL A 228 -23.51 16.36 13.33
CA VAL A 228 -23.74 14.91 13.44
C VAL A 228 -24.97 14.67 14.32
N LEU A 229 -25.95 13.92 13.82
CA LEU A 229 -27.17 13.62 14.56
C LEU A 229 -26.96 12.42 15.49
N ASP A 230 -27.42 12.55 16.73
CA ASP A 230 -27.32 11.50 17.74
C ASP A 230 -28.50 11.55 18.74
N THR A 231 -28.53 10.61 19.66
CA THR A 231 -29.40 10.60 20.84
C THR A 231 -28.58 10.82 22.10
N PHE A 232 -29.12 11.60 23.03
CA PHE A 232 -28.46 11.87 24.30
C PHE A 232 -28.17 10.59 25.09
N GLN A 233 -29.03 9.58 24.98
CA GLN A 233 -28.84 8.28 25.62
C GLN A 233 -27.54 7.57 25.19
N ARG A 234 -27.15 7.71 23.91
CA ARG A 234 -25.93 7.09 23.36
C ARG A 234 -24.66 7.85 23.79
N THR A 235 -24.79 9.17 24.01
CA THR A 235 -23.66 10.08 24.23
C THR A 235 -23.85 11.03 25.43
N PRO A 236 -24.26 10.55 26.62
CA PRO A 236 -24.71 11.42 27.71
C PRO A 236 -23.60 12.30 28.31
N SER A 237 -22.34 11.94 28.08
CA SER A 237 -21.17 12.64 28.61
C SER A 237 -20.58 13.68 27.65
N LEU A 238 -21.10 13.80 26.41
CA LEU A 238 -20.57 14.75 25.44
C LEU A 238 -21.09 16.16 25.71
N LYS A 239 -20.16 17.10 25.82
CA LYS A 239 -20.43 18.54 26.00
C LYS A 239 -19.59 19.34 24.99
N ALA A 240 -19.87 20.63 24.85
CA ALA A 240 -18.97 21.52 24.11
C ALA A 240 -17.56 21.47 24.73
N GLY A 241 -16.53 21.38 23.89
CA GLY A 241 -15.14 21.19 24.28
C GLY A 241 -14.70 19.72 24.42
N SER A 242 -15.63 18.75 24.48
CA SER A 242 -15.28 17.33 24.55
C SER A 242 -14.46 16.88 23.33
N ARG A 243 -13.53 15.94 23.56
CA ARG A 243 -12.78 15.25 22.51
C ARG A 243 -13.47 13.94 22.16
N VAL A 244 -13.61 13.66 20.87
CA VAL A 244 -14.33 12.47 20.37
C VAL A 244 -13.55 11.75 19.29
N ASN A 245 -13.81 10.46 19.17
CA ASN A 245 -13.49 9.67 18.00
C ASN A 245 -14.77 9.51 17.18
N ILE A 246 -14.66 9.75 15.88
CA ILE A 246 -15.74 9.60 14.92
C ILE A 246 -15.57 8.24 14.24
N TYR A 247 -16.64 7.45 14.25
CA TYR A 247 -16.72 6.17 13.59
C TYR A 247 -17.83 6.18 12.55
N VAL A 248 -17.69 5.35 11.54
CA VAL A 248 -18.75 5.03 10.59
C VAL A 248 -19.14 3.59 10.79
N TYR A 249 -20.41 3.36 11.09
CA TYR A 249 -21.00 2.04 11.20
C TYR A 249 -21.73 1.70 9.91
N ASP A 250 -21.36 0.58 9.32
CA ASP A 250 -22.02 0.01 8.15
C ASP A 250 -23.18 -0.88 8.59
N LEU A 251 -24.41 -0.50 8.28
CA LEU A 251 -25.62 -1.23 8.61
C LEU A 251 -25.76 -2.52 7.78
N ASP A 252 -25.17 -2.59 6.58
CA ASP A 252 -25.23 -3.77 5.71
C ASP A 252 -24.26 -4.86 6.18
N THR A 253 -23.05 -4.46 6.59
CA THR A 253 -21.99 -5.39 6.99
C THR A 253 -21.85 -5.56 8.50
N GLY A 254 -22.40 -4.65 9.29
CA GLY A 254 -22.24 -4.61 10.75
C GLY A 254 -20.83 -4.21 11.21
N VAL A 255 -20.01 -3.63 10.31
CA VAL A 255 -18.62 -3.25 10.61
C VAL A 255 -18.55 -1.79 11.03
N MET A 256 -17.76 -1.51 12.07
CA MET A 256 -17.46 -0.16 12.54
C MET A 256 -16.01 0.20 12.23
N GLU A 257 -15.80 1.30 11.51
CA GLU A 257 -14.47 1.77 11.12
C GLU A 257 -14.22 3.16 11.70
N ASN A 258 -12.98 3.41 12.14
CA ASN A 258 -12.60 4.72 12.65
C ASN A 258 -12.40 5.69 11.48
N LEU A 259 -13.20 6.74 11.46
CA LEU A 259 -13.13 7.78 10.44
C LEU A 259 -12.15 8.87 10.85
N TRP A 260 -12.34 9.45 12.04
CA TRP A 260 -11.50 10.55 12.50
C TRP A 260 -11.24 10.45 13.99
N PHE A 261 -9.97 10.55 14.37
CA PHE A 261 -9.54 10.47 15.75
C PHE A 261 -9.33 11.87 16.35
N ASN A 262 -9.70 12.04 17.62
CA ASN A 262 -9.45 13.26 18.40
C ASN A 262 -10.11 14.56 17.90
N ALA A 263 -11.30 14.45 17.30
CA ALA A 263 -12.10 15.62 16.92
C ALA A 263 -12.58 16.39 18.15
N GLN A 264 -12.87 17.69 18.01
CA GLN A 264 -13.45 18.50 19.07
C GLN A 264 -14.93 18.75 18.81
N VAL A 265 -15.77 18.54 19.81
CA VAL A 265 -17.15 19.02 19.80
C VAL A 265 -17.12 20.52 20.10
N ARG A 266 -17.55 21.35 19.16
CA ARG A 266 -17.55 22.82 19.29
C ARG A 266 -18.82 23.34 19.94
N GLY A 267 -19.94 22.68 19.64
CA GLY A 267 -21.24 23.01 20.18
C GLY A 267 -22.15 21.80 20.22
N VAL A 268 -23.18 21.90 21.05
CA VAL A 268 -24.23 20.91 21.19
C VAL A 268 -25.56 21.62 20.99
N ILE A 269 -26.37 21.13 20.05
CA ILE A 269 -27.70 21.68 19.78
C ILE A 269 -28.70 20.60 20.16
N TYR A 270 -29.58 20.93 21.09
CA TYR A 270 -30.63 20.02 21.52
C TYR A 270 -31.94 20.33 20.79
N SER A 271 -32.73 19.29 20.49
CA SER A 271 -34.06 19.45 19.91
C SER A 271 -34.94 20.28 20.85
N GLN A 272 -35.34 21.47 20.39
CA GLN A 272 -36.24 22.33 21.15
C GLN A 272 -37.62 21.69 21.31
N ALA A 273 -38.08 20.87 20.35
CA ALA A 273 -39.37 20.19 20.45
C ALA A 273 -39.35 19.09 21.54
N ASP A 274 -38.24 18.35 21.64
CA ASP A 274 -38.07 17.31 22.65
C ASP A 274 -37.86 17.92 24.04
N ILE A 275 -37.10 19.01 24.13
CA ILE A 275 -36.91 19.74 25.40
C ILE A 275 -38.20 20.46 25.79
N ALA A 276 -38.98 20.98 24.84
CA ALA A 276 -40.19 21.76 25.13
C ALA A 276 -41.23 20.97 25.91
N ARG A 277 -41.12 19.63 25.95
CA ARG A 277 -42.01 18.77 26.72
C ARG A 277 -41.23 17.76 27.56
N ILE A 278 -40.75 18.20 28.71
CA ILE A 278 -40.20 17.28 29.70
C ILE A 278 -41.34 16.46 30.29
N SER A 279 -41.30 15.15 30.11
CA SER A 279 -42.25 14.20 30.70
C SER A 279 -41.52 13.24 31.63
N TRP A 280 -41.95 13.11 32.88
CA TRP A 280 -41.42 12.11 33.80
C TRP A 280 -42.55 11.29 34.41
N VAL A 281 -42.20 10.07 34.81
CA VAL A 281 -43.13 9.11 35.37
C VAL A 281 -42.68 8.78 36.78
N LEU A 282 -43.52 9.08 37.77
CA LEU A 282 -43.32 8.61 39.14
C LEU A 282 -44.07 7.28 39.30
N ALA A 283 -43.35 6.21 39.60
CA ALA A 283 -43.94 4.89 39.85
C ALA A 283 -43.61 4.43 41.27
N ASP A 284 -44.63 4.22 42.11
CA ASP A 284 -44.47 3.78 43.51
C ASP A 284 -44.72 2.28 43.73
N GLY A 285 -44.72 1.48 42.65
CA GLY A 285 -45.04 0.05 42.69
C GLY A 285 -46.53 -0.27 42.67
N THR A 286 -47.42 0.71 42.88
CA THR A 286 -48.89 0.55 42.81
C THR A 286 -49.59 1.58 41.93
N LYS A 287 -48.99 2.75 41.72
CA LYS A 287 -49.48 3.78 40.78
C LYS A 287 -48.36 4.30 39.90
N THR A 288 -48.74 4.67 38.69
CA THR A 288 -47.90 5.32 37.69
C THR A 288 -48.50 6.69 37.41
N GLU A 289 -47.83 7.75 37.83
CA GLU A 289 -48.26 9.13 37.57
C GLU A 289 -47.32 9.76 36.53
N SER A 290 -47.88 10.17 35.39
CA SER A 290 -47.13 10.86 34.34
C SER A 290 -47.33 12.37 34.48
N PHE A 291 -46.23 13.10 34.62
CA PHE A 291 -46.21 14.56 34.61
C PHE A 291 -45.56 15.02 33.31
N SER A 292 -46.14 16.02 32.65
CA SER A 292 -45.49 16.70 31.52
C SER A 292 -45.67 18.20 31.63
N THR A 293 -44.58 18.97 31.51
CA THR A 293 -44.62 20.43 31.43
C THR A 293 -44.36 20.85 30.00
N ASP A 294 -45.25 21.68 29.44
CA ASP A 294 -45.06 22.34 28.15
C ASP A 294 -44.39 23.70 28.36
N ILE A 295 -43.13 23.79 27.94
CA ILE A 295 -42.30 24.98 28.10
C ILE A 295 -42.75 26.10 27.17
N TRP A 296 -43.45 25.81 26.07
CA TRP A 296 -44.03 26.83 25.19
C TRP A 296 -45.16 27.60 25.87
N GLU A 297 -45.97 26.94 26.70
CA GLU A 297 -46.99 27.60 27.51
C GLU A 297 -46.37 28.44 28.64
N THR A 298 -45.22 28.01 29.18
CA THR A 298 -44.44 28.80 30.14
C THR A 298 -43.84 30.06 29.47
N LEU A 299 -43.39 29.95 28.21
CA LEU A 299 -42.91 31.07 27.40
C LEU A 299 -44.01 32.09 27.06
N LYS A 300 -45.23 31.62 26.74
CA LYS A 300 -46.40 32.50 26.60
C LYS A 300 -46.70 33.25 27.89
N ALA A 301 -46.55 32.60 29.05
CA ALA A 301 -46.74 33.24 30.35
C ALA A 301 -45.67 34.32 30.65
N ILE A 302 -44.42 34.13 30.18
CA ILE A 302 -43.34 35.13 30.27
C ILE A 302 -43.61 36.33 29.38
N ALA A 303 -43.98 36.10 28.12
CA ALA A 303 -44.34 37.17 27.19
C ALA A 303 -45.56 37.98 27.69
N ALA A 304 -46.41 37.37 28.51
CA ALA A 304 -47.50 38.02 29.23
C ALA A 304 -47.06 38.77 30.51
N GLY A 305 -45.76 38.85 30.82
CA GLY A 305 -45.21 39.65 31.91
C GLY A 305 -45.07 38.94 33.26
N ASN A 306 -45.01 37.60 33.29
CA ASN A 306 -44.85 36.85 34.54
C ASN A 306 -43.40 36.92 35.08
N THR A 307 -43.24 37.55 36.25
CA THR A 307 -41.95 37.81 36.90
C THR A 307 -41.22 36.56 37.40
N ALA A 308 -41.93 35.46 37.69
CA ALA A 308 -41.31 34.20 38.12
C ALA A 308 -40.56 33.48 36.98
N ALA A 309 -40.88 33.81 35.74
CA ALA A 309 -40.41 33.10 34.57
C ALA A 309 -39.41 33.92 33.71
N ALA A 310 -39.23 35.22 34.02
CA ALA A 310 -38.25 36.11 33.41
C ALA A 310 -36.79 35.90 33.88
N GLY A 311 -36.56 35.04 34.89
CA GLY A 311 -35.23 34.75 35.44
C GLY A 311 -34.49 33.57 34.80
N LEU A 312 -35.02 32.98 33.73
CA LEU A 312 -34.40 31.86 33.01
C LEU A 312 -33.54 32.39 31.85
N ASP A 313 -32.24 32.07 31.86
CA ASP A 313 -31.34 32.35 30.73
C ASP A 313 -31.55 31.32 29.62
N TRP A 314 -32.47 31.64 28.71
CA TRP A 314 -32.96 30.71 27.69
C TRP A 314 -31.93 30.27 26.67
N MET A 315 -30.83 31.02 26.51
CA MET A 315 -29.75 30.63 25.59
C MET A 315 -29.06 29.34 26.05
N HIS A 316 -29.06 29.08 27.37
CA HIS A 316 -28.45 27.91 27.99
C HIS A 316 -29.48 26.91 28.54
N TYR A 317 -30.78 27.13 28.32
CA TYR A 317 -31.85 26.31 28.92
C TYR A 317 -31.76 24.82 28.55
N GLY A 318 -31.44 24.50 27.29
CA GLY A 318 -31.26 23.10 26.88
C GLY A 318 -30.09 22.43 27.60
N GLU A 319 -28.97 23.14 27.74
CA GLU A 319 -27.80 22.69 28.48
C GLU A 319 -28.11 22.50 29.97
N ASP A 320 -28.80 23.46 30.59
CA ASP A 320 -29.22 23.42 32.00
C ASP A 320 -30.16 22.23 32.31
N VAL A 321 -31.14 21.96 31.44
CA VAL A 321 -32.08 20.84 31.61
C VAL A 321 -31.34 19.51 31.54
N VAL A 322 -30.41 19.39 30.59
CA VAL A 322 -29.62 18.17 30.38
C VAL A 322 -28.62 17.96 31.52
N GLU A 323 -27.93 19.01 31.97
CA GLU A 323 -26.99 18.95 33.09
C GLU A 323 -27.68 18.55 34.40
N ARG A 324 -28.83 19.17 34.70
CA ARG A 324 -29.63 18.76 35.87
C ARG A 324 -30.18 17.35 35.75
N GLY A 325 -30.54 16.92 34.53
CA GLY A 325 -30.96 15.55 34.25
C GLY A 325 -29.85 14.53 34.51
N LEU A 326 -28.60 14.86 34.17
CA LEU A 326 -27.42 14.07 34.48
C LEU A 326 -27.13 14.04 35.99
N GLU A 327 -27.16 15.18 36.68
CA GLU A 327 -26.97 15.27 38.14
C GLU A 327 -28.00 14.45 38.91
N ALA A 328 -29.24 14.44 38.43
CA ALA A 328 -30.33 13.67 39.02
C ALA A 328 -30.38 12.20 38.58
N ASN A 329 -29.41 11.75 37.75
CA ASN A 329 -29.31 10.39 37.22
C ASN A 329 -30.57 9.90 36.50
N ILE A 330 -31.29 10.79 35.80
CA ILE A 330 -32.54 10.45 35.10
C ILE A 330 -32.25 10.03 33.64
N GLY A 331 -31.13 9.34 33.42
CA GLY A 331 -30.40 9.24 32.15
C GLY A 331 -31.04 8.46 30.98
N HIS A 332 -32.36 8.33 30.89
CA HIS A 332 -33.04 7.58 29.83
C HIS A 332 -34.13 8.40 29.13
N TYR A 333 -33.75 9.56 28.59
CA TYR A 333 -34.61 10.33 27.71
C TYR A 333 -34.20 10.16 26.25
N PRO A 334 -35.14 9.84 25.33
CA PRO A 334 -34.90 9.85 23.90
C PRO A 334 -34.86 11.29 23.38
N LEU A 335 -33.85 12.06 23.80
CA LEU A 335 -33.60 13.42 23.35
C LEU A 335 -32.70 13.37 22.12
N GLN A 336 -33.17 13.96 21.01
CA GLN A 336 -32.32 14.15 19.84
C GLN A 336 -31.32 15.29 20.08
N VAL A 337 -30.08 15.05 19.71
CA VAL A 337 -28.96 15.98 19.89
C VAL A 337 -28.19 16.07 18.58
N ILE A 338 -27.78 17.28 18.21
CA ILE A 338 -26.87 17.53 17.11
C ILE A 338 -25.56 18.01 17.70
N TYR A 339 -24.48 17.29 17.42
CA TYR A 339 -23.13 17.70 17.79
C TYR A 339 -22.48 18.42 16.62
N LEU A 340 -21.98 19.64 16.84
CA LEU A 340 -21.14 20.34 15.87
C LEU A 340 -19.70 19.90 16.09
N VAL A 341 -19.16 19.10 15.19
CA VAL A 341 -17.83 18.50 15.33
C VAL A 341 -16.85 19.17 14.37
N GLU A 342 -15.70 19.60 14.88
CA GLU A 342 -14.63 20.20 14.10
C GLU A 342 -13.76 19.12 13.45
N VAL A 343 -13.67 19.15 12.12
CA VAL A 343 -12.93 18.20 11.29
C VAL A 343 -12.31 18.92 10.07
N PRO A 344 -11.38 18.29 9.31
CA PRO A 344 -10.95 18.84 8.03
C PRO A 344 -12.06 18.80 6.99
N ASP A 345 -11.99 19.68 5.98
CA ASP A 345 -13.01 19.81 4.92
C ASP A 345 -13.34 18.48 4.22
N GLU A 346 -12.33 17.68 3.87
CA GLU A 346 -12.53 16.40 3.18
C GLU A 346 -13.35 15.41 4.03
N ILE A 347 -13.09 15.39 5.34
CA ILE A 347 -13.81 14.53 6.30
C ILE A 347 -15.20 15.09 6.56
N GLY A 348 -15.32 16.41 6.66
CA GLY A 348 -16.60 17.07 6.84
C GLY A 348 -17.57 16.79 5.69
N ARG A 349 -17.09 16.82 4.44
CA ARG A 349 -17.88 16.42 3.27
C ARG A 349 -18.34 14.97 3.33
N LEU A 350 -17.48 14.07 3.82
CA LEU A 350 -17.83 12.65 3.93
C LEU A 350 -18.89 12.40 5.01
N ILE A 351 -18.75 13.03 6.19
CA ILE A 351 -19.75 13.00 7.25
C ILE A 351 -21.09 13.55 6.73
N ALA A 352 -21.07 14.70 6.04
CA ALA A 352 -22.29 15.29 5.50
C ALA A 352 -22.96 14.40 4.45
N ALA A 353 -22.19 13.63 3.66
CA ALA A 353 -22.75 12.65 2.74
C ALA A 353 -23.46 11.50 3.49
N TYR A 354 -22.86 10.98 4.55
CA TYR A 354 -23.46 9.91 5.36
C TYR A 354 -24.72 10.38 6.11
N GLU A 355 -24.67 11.58 6.71
CA GLU A 355 -25.76 12.11 7.54
C GLU A 355 -26.94 12.66 6.72
N PHE A 356 -26.69 13.30 5.57
CA PHE A 356 -27.72 14.12 4.89
C PHE A 356 -28.08 13.66 3.46
N GLN A 357 -27.29 12.79 2.83
CA GLN A 357 -27.53 12.39 1.43
C GLN A 357 -28.15 10.99 1.27
N GLU A 358 -28.84 10.49 2.30
CA GLU A 358 -29.61 9.23 2.26
C GLU A 358 -28.80 7.99 1.83
N THR A 359 -27.52 7.87 2.21
CA THR A 359 -26.89 6.54 2.20
C THR A 359 -27.44 5.75 3.38
N SER A 360 -28.59 5.10 3.19
CA SER A 360 -29.34 4.39 4.23
C SER A 360 -28.60 3.24 4.91
N SER A 361 -27.37 2.95 4.52
CA SER A 361 -26.52 1.89 5.06
C SER A 361 -25.37 2.37 5.95
N LYS A 362 -25.25 3.68 6.25
CA LYS A 362 -24.15 4.22 7.06
C LYS A 362 -24.70 5.09 8.21
N ASP A 363 -24.17 4.89 9.41
CA ASP A 363 -24.45 5.70 10.61
C ASP A 363 -23.14 6.28 11.17
N VAL A 364 -23.11 7.58 11.49
CA VAL A 364 -21.93 8.20 12.10
C VAL A 364 -22.07 8.18 13.61
N ILE A 365 -21.06 7.64 14.29
CA ILE A 365 -21.10 7.41 15.74
C ILE A 365 -19.96 8.18 16.41
N LEU A 366 -20.32 8.97 17.42
CA LEU A 366 -19.37 9.71 18.24
C LEU A 366 -19.08 8.95 19.54
N VAL A 367 -17.80 8.74 19.83
CA VAL A 367 -17.34 8.10 21.07
C VAL A 367 -16.44 9.07 21.83
N ALA A 368 -16.80 9.37 23.08
CA ALA A 368 -16.02 10.24 23.95
C ALA A 368 -14.60 9.67 24.18
N ARG A 369 -13.58 10.54 24.12
CA ARG A 369 -12.25 10.23 24.65
C ARG A 369 -12.20 10.61 26.11
N VAL A 370 -11.86 9.64 26.96
CA VAL A 370 -11.63 9.83 28.41
C VAL A 370 -10.25 10.40 28.65
#